data_AF-A0A7W1VVM0-F1
#
_entry.id   AF-A0A7W1VVM0-F1
#
_cell.length_a   1.000
_cell.length_b   1.000
_cell.length_c   1.000
_cell.angle_alpha   90.00
_cell.angle_beta   90.00
_cell.angle_gamma   90.00
#
_symmetry.space_group_name_H-M   'P 1'
#
loop_
_entity.id
_entity.type
_entity.pdbx_description
1 polymer ?
#
loop_
_entity_poly.entity_id
_entity_poly.type
_entity_poly.pdbx_seq_one_letter_code
_entity_poly.pdbx_strand_id
1 'polypeptide(L)'
;MKKQLFAGLVCVLAASLSLNVVAQNKKKSAKDDHGHTHDEEAPHGGTVVKLGKPALNLEWVRDPDTGSFQVFVLDGHMEYVRVPEKSFELVAKVNGKEEKVTLSRKAANEEASEMFEGKADWIKTAKKFQGTIPQITLKGQSFTNVTFAFPKSASKAHAH
;
A
#
# COMPACT_ATOMS: atom_id res chain seq x y z
N MET A 1 29.44 8.88 18.89
CA MET A 1 29.44 10.28 19.38
C MET A 1 29.16 11.22 18.21
N LYS A 2 28.48 12.35 18.46
CA LYS A 2 28.02 13.45 17.56
C LYS A 2 26.58 13.24 17.06
N LYS A 3 25.57 13.42 17.92
CA LYS A 3 24.94 14.68 18.41
C LYS A 3 24.23 15.46 17.29
N GLN A 4 22.91 15.27 17.30
CA GLN A 4 21.87 16.07 16.65
C GLN A 4 22.01 17.56 16.97
N LEU A 5 21.77 18.41 15.97
CA LEU A 5 21.56 19.85 16.15
C LEU A 5 20.25 20.22 15.45
N PHE A 6 19.18 20.32 16.24
CA PHE A 6 17.99 21.08 15.88
C PHE A 6 18.20 22.51 16.38
N ALA A 7 18.32 23.45 15.45
CA ALA A 7 18.28 24.88 15.75
C ALA A 7 16.96 25.43 15.19
N GLY A 8 16.12 25.92 16.10
CA GLY A 8 14.82 26.50 15.77
C GLY A 8 14.95 27.87 15.11
N LEU A 9 13.86 28.27 14.45
CA LEU A 9 13.57 29.65 14.16
C LEU A 9 12.07 29.86 14.34
N VAL A 10 11.73 30.54 15.44
CA VAL A 10 10.44 31.20 15.67
C VAL A 10 10.59 32.62 15.14
N CYS A 11 9.67 33.05 14.27
CA CYS A 11 9.45 34.47 14.01
C CYS A 11 7.95 34.75 13.92
N VAL A 12 7.47 35.47 14.93
CA VAL A 12 6.17 36.11 15.07
C VAL A 12 6.12 37.38 14.20
N LEU A 13 4.96 37.72 13.63
CA LEU A 13 4.43 39.05 13.24
C LEU A 13 3.38 38.83 12.12
N ALA A 14 2.25 39.51 11.98
CA ALA A 14 1.58 40.58 12.71
C ALA A 14 0.09 40.58 12.30
N ALA A 15 -0.76 41.15 13.15
CA ALA A 15 -2.18 41.36 12.92
C ALA A 15 -2.45 42.48 11.88
N SER A 16 -3.51 42.32 11.08
CA SER A 16 -4.29 43.46 10.59
C SER A 16 -5.76 43.07 10.41
N LEU A 17 -6.62 43.83 11.08
CA LEU A 17 -8.07 43.86 10.96
C LEU A 17 -8.47 44.60 9.67
N SER A 18 -9.42 44.03 8.92
CA SER A 18 -10.39 44.84 8.17
C SER A 18 -11.66 44.02 7.92
N LEU A 19 -12.75 44.46 8.55
CA LEU A 19 -14.13 44.08 8.24
C LEU A 19 -14.48 44.59 6.83
N ASN A 20 -15.00 43.72 5.98
CA ASN A 20 -15.87 44.12 4.88
C ASN A 20 -16.97 43.07 4.73
N VAL A 21 -18.19 43.45 5.13
CA VAL A 21 -19.42 42.75 4.80
C VAL A 21 -19.80 43.15 3.37
N VAL A 22 -19.77 42.18 2.45
CA VAL A 22 -20.58 42.22 1.23
C VAL A 22 -21.28 40.87 1.13
N ALA A 23 -22.57 40.87 1.45
CA ALA A 23 -23.47 39.78 1.13
C ALA A 23 -23.75 39.81 -0.38
N GLN A 24 -23.24 38.82 -1.12
CA GLN A 24 -23.70 38.53 -2.48
C GLN A 24 -24.11 37.06 -2.55
N ASN A 25 -25.43 36.85 -2.46
CA ASN A 25 -26.09 35.59 -2.71
C ASN A 25 -26.10 35.33 -4.23
N LYS A 26 -25.20 34.50 -4.74
CA LYS A 26 -25.35 33.83 -6.04
C LYS A 26 -25.17 32.33 -5.86
N LYS A 27 -26.30 31.64 -5.67
CA LYS A 27 -26.43 30.25 -6.09
C LYS A 27 -26.33 30.22 -7.61
N LYS A 28 -25.34 29.49 -8.13
CA LYS A 28 -25.44 28.72 -9.38
C LYS A 28 -24.31 27.70 -9.41
N SER A 29 -24.74 26.46 -9.20
CA SER A 29 -24.01 25.22 -9.39
C SER A 29 -23.26 25.23 -10.73
N ALA A 30 -22.00 24.81 -10.71
CA ALA A 30 -21.34 24.29 -11.88
C ALA A 30 -20.19 23.38 -11.47
N LYS A 31 -20.50 22.09 -11.52
CA LYS A 31 -19.61 20.93 -11.62
C LYS A 31 -18.75 20.65 -10.40
N ASP A 32 -19.37 19.90 -9.50
CA ASP A 32 -18.72 18.71 -8.95
C ASP A 32 -17.94 18.01 -10.07
N ASP A 33 -16.63 18.20 -10.09
CA ASP A 33 -15.75 17.24 -10.72
C ASP A 33 -15.77 16.03 -9.78
N HIS A 34 -16.79 15.19 -9.99
CA HIS A 34 -16.77 13.82 -9.52
C HIS A 34 -15.60 13.15 -10.23
N GLY A 35 -14.39 13.35 -9.69
CA GLY A 35 -13.34 12.37 -9.77
C GLY A 35 -13.93 11.13 -9.14
N HIS A 36 -14.61 10.31 -9.95
CA HIS A 36 -14.94 8.96 -9.61
C HIS A 36 -13.58 8.31 -9.34
N THR A 37 -13.20 8.27 -8.07
CA THR A 37 -12.24 7.30 -7.58
C THR A 37 -12.92 5.97 -7.82
N HIS A 38 -12.75 5.45 -9.02
CA HIS A 38 -12.83 4.02 -9.24
C HIS A 38 -11.72 3.49 -8.34
N ASP A 39 -12.08 3.15 -7.10
CA ASP A 39 -11.31 2.20 -6.32
C ASP A 39 -11.36 0.93 -7.16
N GLU A 40 -10.42 0.81 -8.09
CA GLU A 40 -10.30 -0.35 -8.95
C GLU A 40 -10.18 -1.57 -8.04
N GLU A 41 -11.15 -2.46 -8.20
CA GLU A 41 -11.27 -3.63 -7.35
C GLU A 41 -10.04 -4.53 -7.54
N ALA A 42 -9.60 -5.16 -6.46
CA ALA A 42 -8.49 -6.09 -6.48
C ALA A 42 -8.82 -7.26 -7.43
N PRO A 43 -8.07 -7.47 -8.54
CA PRO A 43 -8.44 -8.44 -9.58
C PRO A 43 -8.64 -9.88 -9.10
N HIS A 44 -8.05 -10.25 -7.96
CA HIS A 44 -8.11 -11.59 -7.37
C HIS A 44 -8.80 -11.61 -6.00
N GLY A 45 -9.49 -10.52 -5.61
CA GLY A 45 -10.13 -10.38 -4.31
C GLY A 45 -9.16 -10.30 -3.13
N GLY A 46 -7.90 -9.97 -3.40
CA GLY A 46 -6.83 -9.90 -2.41
C GLY A 46 -6.78 -8.59 -1.63
N THR A 47 -5.74 -8.46 -0.80
CA THR A 47 -5.41 -7.19 -0.12
C THR A 47 -4.43 -6.38 -0.95
N VAL A 48 -4.81 -5.16 -1.33
CA VAL A 48 -3.96 -4.27 -2.12
C VAL A 48 -3.09 -3.38 -1.22
N VAL A 49 -1.78 -3.43 -1.46
CA VAL A 49 -0.76 -2.59 -0.82
C VAL A 49 -0.14 -1.66 -1.86
N LYS A 50 -0.43 -0.37 -1.74
CA LYS A 50 0.06 0.67 -2.66
C LYS A 50 1.47 1.13 -2.29
N LEU A 51 2.33 1.26 -3.29
CA LEU A 51 3.74 1.59 -3.19
C LEU A 51 4.05 2.89 -3.95
N GLY A 52 4.51 3.91 -3.23
CA GLY A 52 5.06 5.15 -3.81
C GLY A 52 4.15 5.93 -4.78
N LYS A 53 4.78 6.77 -5.61
CA LYS A 53 4.20 7.58 -6.71
C LYS A 53 5.20 7.66 -7.89
N PRO A 54 4.83 7.38 -9.16
CA PRO A 54 3.56 6.77 -9.57
C PRO A 54 3.36 5.41 -8.88
N ALA A 55 2.11 5.05 -8.66
CA ALA A 55 1.76 3.93 -7.81
C ALA A 55 2.11 2.60 -8.48
N LEU A 56 2.82 1.73 -7.77
CA LEU A 56 2.74 0.29 -7.98
C LEU A 56 1.89 -0.30 -6.86
N ASN A 57 1.20 -1.40 -7.14
CA ASN A 57 0.36 -2.08 -6.18
C ASN A 57 0.83 -3.53 -6.04
N LEU A 58 0.81 -4.05 -4.81
CA LEU A 58 0.96 -5.46 -4.52
C LEU A 58 -0.40 -5.99 -4.06
N GLU A 59 -1.02 -6.88 -4.83
CA GLU A 59 -2.22 -7.58 -4.39
C GLU A 59 -1.85 -8.91 -3.75
N TRP A 60 -2.24 -9.08 -2.50
CA TRP A 60 -1.94 -10.25 -1.67
C TRP A 60 -3.14 -11.20 -1.60
N VAL A 61 -2.99 -12.41 -2.13
CA VAL A 61 -3.99 -13.47 -2.09
C VAL A 61 -3.49 -14.61 -1.22
N ARG A 62 -4.28 -14.96 -0.20
CA ARG A 62 -3.95 -16.03 0.74
C ARG A 62 -4.66 -17.31 0.37
N ASP A 63 -3.92 -18.39 0.26
CA ASP A 63 -4.45 -19.75 0.18
C ASP A 63 -4.21 -20.50 1.52
N PRO A 64 -5.24 -20.70 2.34
CA PRO A 64 -5.13 -21.45 3.59
C PRO A 64 -4.83 -22.93 3.41
N ASP A 65 -5.24 -23.54 2.30
CA ASP A 65 -5.19 -24.99 2.12
C ASP A 65 -3.77 -25.41 1.79
N THR A 66 -3.10 -24.64 0.93
CA THR A 66 -1.69 -24.87 0.59
C THR A 66 -0.72 -24.14 1.52
N GLY A 67 -1.19 -23.19 2.34
CA GLY A 67 -0.33 -22.36 3.17
C GLY A 67 0.54 -21.43 2.34
N SER A 68 -0.05 -20.81 1.32
CA SER A 68 0.68 -19.95 0.37
C SER A 68 0.12 -18.55 0.27
N PHE A 69 0.99 -17.61 -0.07
CA PHE A 69 0.63 -16.31 -0.61
C PHE A 69 0.96 -16.29 -2.09
N GLN A 70 0.02 -15.80 -2.90
CA GLN A 70 0.29 -15.28 -4.23
C GLN A 70 0.27 -13.75 -4.14
N VAL A 71 1.28 -13.10 -4.69
CA VAL A 71 1.39 -11.64 -4.69
C VAL A 71 1.56 -11.15 -6.13
N PHE A 72 0.60 -10.35 -6.59
CA PHE A 72 0.59 -9.80 -7.94
C PHE A 72 1.10 -8.36 -7.93
N VAL A 73 1.96 -8.02 -8.88
CA VAL A 73 2.45 -6.66 -9.10
C VAL A 73 1.56 -6.00 -10.14
N LEU A 74 0.93 -4.91 -9.74
CA LEU A 74 0.01 -4.14 -10.57
C LEU A 74 0.46 -2.68 -10.66
N ASP A 75 0.03 -1.98 -11.70
CA ASP A 75 0.23 -0.53 -11.81
C ASP A 75 -0.90 0.25 -11.11
N GLY A 76 -0.94 1.57 -11.34
CA GLY A 76 -1.96 2.45 -10.78
C GLY A 76 -3.37 2.24 -11.34
N HIS A 77 -3.52 1.46 -12.41
CA HIS A 77 -4.77 1.07 -13.06
C HIS A 77 -5.13 -0.41 -12.80
N MET A 78 -4.45 -1.04 -11.83
CA MET A 78 -4.61 -2.45 -11.48
C MET A 78 -4.30 -3.43 -12.63
N GLU A 79 -3.48 -3.00 -13.60
CA GLU A 79 -2.98 -3.84 -14.69
C GLU A 79 -1.66 -4.53 -14.31
N TYR A 80 -1.43 -5.74 -14.81
CA TYR A 80 -0.23 -6.51 -14.48
C TYR A 80 1.07 -5.85 -14.94
N VAL A 81 2.05 -5.84 -14.05
CA VAL A 81 3.40 -5.31 -14.31
C VAL A 81 4.43 -6.41 -14.12
N ARG A 82 5.10 -6.79 -15.20
CA ARG A 82 6.23 -7.72 -15.13
C ARG A 82 7.46 -7.02 -14.54
N VAL A 83 8.08 -7.65 -13.55
CA VAL A 83 9.29 -7.15 -12.88
C VAL A 83 10.41 -8.19 -12.88
N PRO A 84 11.69 -7.78 -12.95
CA PRO A 84 12.82 -8.71 -12.94
C PRO A 84 13.20 -9.20 -11.54
N GLU A 85 12.61 -8.60 -10.50
CA GLU A 85 12.88 -8.95 -9.10
C GLU A 85 12.63 -10.44 -8.86
N LYS A 86 13.57 -11.09 -8.17
CA LYS A 86 13.56 -12.54 -8.02
C LYS A 86 12.79 -12.97 -6.79
N SER A 87 12.93 -12.21 -5.71
CA SER A 87 12.26 -12.50 -4.45
C SER A 87 12.26 -11.30 -3.50
N PHE A 88 11.44 -11.38 -2.47
CA PHE A 88 11.47 -10.48 -1.32
C PHE A 88 10.95 -11.17 -0.06
N GLU A 89 11.19 -10.59 1.12
CA GLU A 89 10.73 -11.12 2.41
C GLU A 89 9.45 -10.40 2.88
N LEU A 90 8.52 -11.18 3.44
CA LEU A 90 7.48 -10.67 4.33
C LEU A 90 7.83 -11.06 5.76
N VAL A 91 7.80 -10.06 6.66
CA VAL A 91 7.78 -10.27 8.11
C VAL A 91 6.36 -9.98 8.60
N ALA A 92 5.69 -10.98 9.15
CA ALA A 92 4.33 -10.89 9.65
C ALA A 92 4.31 -10.97 11.18
N LYS A 93 3.62 -10.03 11.84
CA LYS A 93 3.31 -10.13 13.26
C LYS A 93 1.96 -10.83 13.45
N VAL A 94 2.02 -12.13 13.72
CA VAL A 94 0.85 -13.00 13.92
C VAL A 94 0.70 -13.28 15.42
N ASN A 95 -0.40 -12.85 16.03
CA ASN A 95 -0.68 -13.06 17.47
C ASN A 95 0.50 -12.64 18.39
N GLY A 96 1.18 -11.55 18.04
CA GLY A 96 2.32 -11.02 18.79
C GLY A 96 3.67 -11.67 18.49
N LYS A 97 3.72 -12.76 17.71
CA LYS A 97 4.95 -13.42 17.26
C LYS A 97 5.33 -12.95 15.86
N GLU A 98 6.63 -12.85 15.61
CA GLU A 98 7.15 -12.61 14.26
C GLU A 98 7.27 -13.93 13.51
N GLU A 99 6.66 -13.95 12.33
CA GLU A 99 6.72 -15.02 11.36
C GLU A 99 7.30 -14.47 10.07
N LYS A 100 8.00 -15.30 9.30
CA LYS A 100 8.64 -14.89 8.05
C LYS A 100 8.28 -15.80 6.90
N VAL A 101 8.30 -15.25 5.70
CA VAL A 101 8.21 -16.02 4.46
C VAL A 101 8.93 -15.27 3.34
N THR A 102 9.72 -16.02 2.56
CA THR A 102 10.32 -15.51 1.33
C THR A 102 9.39 -15.79 0.15
N LEU A 103 9.12 -14.75 -0.61
CA LEU A 103 8.25 -14.78 -1.80
C LEU A 103 9.16 -14.78 -3.01
N SER A 104 9.13 -15.85 -3.79
CA SER A 104 9.93 -15.99 -5.01
C SER A 104 9.05 -15.80 -6.23
N ARG A 105 9.59 -15.23 -7.31
CA ARG A 105 8.85 -15.12 -8.57
C ARG A 105 8.42 -16.51 -9.03
N LYS A 106 7.17 -16.64 -9.49
CA LYS A 106 6.62 -17.94 -9.94
C LYS A 106 7.40 -18.51 -11.12
N ALA A 107 7.72 -17.65 -12.08
CA ALA A 107 8.49 -18.00 -13.26
C ALA A 107 10.00 -17.82 -13.00
N ALA A 108 10.60 -18.69 -12.18
CA ALA A 108 11.99 -18.55 -11.75
C ALA A 108 13.01 -18.48 -12.91
N ASN A 109 12.72 -19.19 -14.01
CA ASN A 109 13.56 -19.26 -15.21
C ASN A 109 13.26 -18.14 -16.22
N GLU A 110 12.24 -17.32 -16.00
CA GLU A 110 11.95 -16.18 -16.86
C GLU A 110 12.72 -14.93 -16.39
N GLU A 111 12.93 -13.99 -17.29
CA GLU A 111 13.62 -12.73 -16.97
C GLU A 111 12.79 -11.85 -16.06
N ALA A 112 11.45 -11.88 -16.19
CA ALA A 112 10.52 -11.08 -15.42
C ALA A 112 9.18 -11.80 -15.18
N SER A 113 8.50 -11.47 -14.08
CA SER A 113 7.20 -12.02 -13.68
C SER A 113 6.35 -10.92 -13.05
N GLU A 114 5.04 -10.98 -13.21
CA GLU A 114 4.06 -10.16 -12.51
C GLU A 114 3.62 -10.78 -11.17
N MET A 115 4.07 -12.01 -10.87
CA MET A 115 3.61 -12.78 -9.71
C MET A 115 4.77 -13.37 -8.89
N PHE A 116 4.63 -13.27 -7.57
CA PHE A 116 5.46 -13.94 -6.57
C PHE A 116 4.62 -14.95 -5.78
N GLU A 117 5.25 -16.01 -5.31
CA GLU A 117 4.65 -17.01 -4.43
C GLU A 117 5.57 -17.31 -3.26
N GLY A 118 5.00 -17.44 -2.06
CA GLY A 118 5.72 -17.92 -0.88
C GLY A 118 4.86 -18.85 -0.05
N LYS A 119 5.49 -19.83 0.60
CA LYS A 119 4.82 -20.85 1.41
C LYS A 119 5.39 -20.91 2.80
N ALA A 120 4.51 -21.01 3.79
CA ALA A 120 4.86 -21.22 5.19
C ALA A 120 3.66 -21.75 5.97
N ASP A 121 3.87 -22.61 6.95
CA ASP A 121 2.77 -23.25 7.70
C ASP A 121 1.91 -22.25 8.48
N TRP A 122 2.50 -21.15 8.97
CA TRP A 122 1.76 -20.11 9.67
C TRP A 122 0.70 -19.45 8.78
N ILE A 123 0.87 -19.45 7.46
CA ILE A 123 -0.08 -18.88 6.50
C ILE A 123 -1.41 -19.64 6.56
N LYS A 124 -1.41 -20.95 6.80
CA LYS A 124 -2.63 -21.79 6.89
C LYS A 124 -3.62 -21.31 7.95
N THR A 125 -3.13 -20.67 9.01
CA THR A 125 -3.95 -20.23 10.15
C THR A 125 -4.00 -18.72 10.36
N ALA A 126 -3.03 -17.96 9.82
CA ALA A 126 -2.97 -16.50 9.98
C ALA A 126 -4.04 -15.77 9.15
N LYS A 127 -5.23 -15.59 9.73
CA LYS A 127 -6.32 -14.82 9.12
C LYS A 127 -6.12 -13.31 9.20
N LYS A 128 -5.35 -12.84 10.18
CA LYS A 128 -5.04 -11.42 10.41
C LYS A 128 -3.61 -11.25 10.89
N PHE A 129 -2.90 -10.26 10.37
CA PHE A 129 -1.57 -9.89 10.85
C PHE A 129 -1.19 -8.47 10.39
N GLN A 130 -0.19 -7.90 11.04
CA GLN A 130 0.53 -6.75 10.52
C GLN A 130 1.73 -7.25 9.71
N GLY A 131 1.77 -6.93 8.42
CA GLY A 131 2.86 -7.27 7.52
C GLY A 131 3.84 -6.12 7.38
N THR A 132 5.12 -6.46 7.26
CA THR A 132 6.21 -5.56 6.90
C THR A 132 7.00 -6.19 5.77
N ILE A 133 7.17 -5.45 4.68
CA ILE A 133 8.15 -5.76 3.62
C ILE A 133 9.41 -4.95 3.97
N PRO A 134 10.49 -5.57 4.44
CA PRO A 134 11.70 -4.84 4.81
C PRO A 134 12.27 -4.07 3.62
N GLN A 135 12.32 -4.74 2.46
CA GLN A 135 12.73 -4.16 1.19
C GLN A 135 12.14 -4.93 0.02
N ILE A 136 11.78 -4.23 -1.04
CA ILE A 136 11.51 -4.79 -2.38
C ILE A 136 11.94 -3.77 -3.44
N THR A 137 12.51 -4.21 -4.56
CA THR A 137 12.81 -3.33 -5.69
C THR A 137 11.92 -3.67 -6.86
N LEU A 138 11.11 -2.71 -7.32
CA LEU A 138 10.22 -2.90 -8.47
C LEU A 138 10.48 -1.78 -9.46
N LYS A 139 10.64 -2.12 -10.74
CA LYS A 139 10.95 -1.17 -11.83
C LYS A 139 12.12 -0.23 -11.50
N GLY A 140 13.16 -0.73 -10.82
CA GLY A 140 14.34 0.05 -10.43
C GLY A 140 14.13 0.98 -9.23
N GLN A 141 12.95 0.99 -8.62
CA GLN A 141 12.67 1.75 -7.40
C GLN A 141 12.65 0.82 -6.18
N SER A 142 13.44 1.14 -5.17
CA SER A 142 13.44 0.42 -3.89
C SER A 142 12.41 1.01 -2.93
N PHE A 143 11.62 0.13 -2.33
CA PHE A 143 10.65 0.44 -1.28
C PHE A 143 11.10 -0.26 -0.01
N THR A 144 11.18 0.46 1.10
CA THR A 144 11.66 -0.07 2.38
C THR A 144 10.63 0.12 3.47
N ASN A 145 10.60 -0.82 4.42
CA ASN A 145 9.72 -0.81 5.59
C ASN A 145 8.24 -0.55 5.23
N VAL A 146 7.77 -1.17 4.15
CA VAL A 146 6.37 -1.05 3.73
C VAL A 146 5.53 -1.86 4.70
N THR A 147 4.68 -1.18 5.46
CA THR A 147 3.81 -1.83 6.45
C THR A 147 2.36 -1.84 5.98
N PHE A 148 1.64 -2.92 6.30
CA PHE A 148 0.23 -3.08 5.94
C PHE A 148 -0.48 -4.01 6.92
N ALA A 149 -1.80 -3.86 7.03
CA ALA A 149 -2.65 -4.83 7.72
C ALA A 149 -3.22 -5.82 6.70
N PHE A 150 -3.26 -7.10 7.06
CA PHE A 150 -3.86 -8.16 6.24
C PHE A 150 -5.03 -8.83 6.99
N PRO A 151 -6.18 -9.07 6.33
CA PRO A 151 -6.58 -8.37 5.12
C PRO A 151 -6.69 -6.87 5.39
N LYS A 152 -6.63 -6.02 4.34
CA LYS A 152 -6.95 -4.60 4.49
C LYS A 152 -8.35 -4.52 5.08
N SER A 153 -8.49 -3.87 6.23
CA SER A 153 -9.80 -3.71 6.87
C SER A 153 -10.76 -3.09 5.86
N ALA A 154 -11.84 -3.80 5.52
CA ALA A 154 -12.88 -3.27 4.68
C ALA A 154 -13.45 -2.03 5.38
N SER A 155 -13.21 -0.84 4.82
CA SER A 155 -14.01 0.34 5.16
C SER A 155 -15.38 0.13 4.53
N LYS A 156 -16.23 -0.70 5.15
CA LYS A 156 -17.65 -0.72 4.83
C LYS A 156 -18.26 0.56 5.39
N ALA A 157 -18.15 1.65 4.63
CA ALA A 157 -18.85 2.90 4.88
C ALA A 157 -19.78 3.15 3.68
N HIS A 158 -20.97 2.56 3.76
CA HIS A 158 -22.26 3.18 3.45
C HIS A 158 -23.32 2.07 3.44
N ALA A 159 -23.83 1.75 4.63
CA ALA A 159 -25.24 1.43 4.73
C ALA A 159 -25.97 2.76 4.57
N HIS A 160 -26.88 2.84 3.60
CA HIS A 160 -27.83 3.93 3.46
C HIS A 160 -29.23 3.34 3.39
#